data_AF-A0A6B0SC29-F1
#
_entry.id   AF-A0A6B0SC29-F1
#
_cell.length_a   1.000
_cell.length_b   1.000
_cell.length_c   1.000
_cell.angle_alpha   90.00
_cell.angle_beta   90.00
_cell.angle_gamma   90.00
#
_symmetry.space_group_name_H-M   'P 1'
#
loop_
_entity.id
_entity.type
_entity.pdbx_description
1 polymer ?
#
loop_
_entity_poly.entity_id
_entity_poly.type
_entity_poly.pdbx_seq_one_letter_code
_entity_poly.pdbx_strand_id
1 'polypeptide(L)' 'MNSARKAQLRELNITAAEETEVRGSWKAVIIFVPVPQLKSFQKIQVQLMCELERKFSRKHVVFIVQRRILPKPT' A
#
# COMPACT_ATOMS: atom_id res chain seq x y z
N MET A 1 7.24 -9.30 -20.39
CA MET A 1 7.92 -8.55 -19.32
C MET A 1 7.00 -8.22 -18.13
N ASN A 2 6.27 -9.22 -17.60
CA ASN A 2 5.43 -9.13 -16.39
C ASN A 2 5.57 -10.37 -15.48
N SER A 3 6.35 -11.37 -15.89
CA SER A 3 6.49 -12.65 -15.22
C SER A 3 7.34 -12.58 -13.96
N ALA A 4 8.40 -11.76 -13.95
CA ALA A 4 9.32 -11.64 -12.81
C ALA A 4 8.64 -11.13 -11.53
N ARG A 5 7.72 -10.16 -11.65
CA ARG A 5 7.01 -9.57 -10.48
C ARG A 5 5.82 -10.39 -10.02
N LYS A 6 5.19 -11.19 -10.90
CA LYS A 6 4.09 -12.07 -10.50
C LYS A 6 4.49 -13.02 -9.37
N ALA A 7 5.72 -13.53 -9.38
CA ALA A 7 6.23 -14.37 -8.29
C ALA A 7 6.30 -13.60 -6.96
N GLN A 8 6.85 -12.38 -6.98
CA GLN A 8 7.00 -11.55 -5.79
C GLN A 8 5.66 -11.04 -5.24
N LEU A 9 4.67 -10.79 -6.10
CA LEU A 9 3.36 -10.30 -5.71
C LEU A 9 2.42 -11.41 -5.24
N ARG A 10 2.67 -12.68 -5.60
CA ARG A 10 1.78 -13.80 -5.28
C ARG A 10 1.64 -14.05 -3.77
N GLU A 11 2.69 -13.77 -3.01
CA GLU A 11 2.72 -13.99 -1.56
C GLU A 11 2.32 -12.75 -0.75
N LEU A 12 2.19 -11.60 -1.41
CA LEU A 12 1.88 -10.34 -0.76
C LEU A 12 0.36 -10.13 -0.68
N ASN A 13 -0.10 -9.86 0.54
CA ASN A 13 -1.50 -9.62 0.82
C ASN A 13 -1.70 -8.18 1.28
N ILE A 14 -2.87 -7.64 0.97
CA ILE A 14 -3.34 -6.36 1.52
C ILE A 14 -4.46 -6.66 2.51
N THR A 15 -4.58 -5.82 3.54
CA THR A 15 -5.62 -5.99 4.56
C THR A 15 -6.84 -5.14 4.23
N ALA A 16 -6.62 -3.91 3.78
CA ALA A 16 -7.67 -2.99 3.36
C ALA A 16 -7.09 -1.96 2.38
N ALA A 17 -7.95 -1.24 1.68
CA ALA A 17 -7.59 -0.06 0.93
C ALA A 17 -8.69 0.98 1.07
N GLU A 18 -8.31 2.24 1.20
CA GLU A 18 -9.21 3.36 1.39
C GLU A 18 -8.79 4.52 0.48
N GLU A 19 -9.76 5.28 -0.02
CA GLU A 19 -9.50 6.53 -0.72
C GLU A 19 -9.80 7.70 0.24
N THR A 20 -8.81 8.53 0.51
CA THR A 20 -8.90 9.64 1.47
C THR A 20 -8.61 10.96 0.76
N GLU A 21 -9.39 11.99 1.10
CA GLU A 21 -9.16 13.37 0.65
C GLU A 21 -8.08 14.02 1.54
N VAL A 22 -6.99 14.49 0.94
CA VAL A 22 -5.85 15.04 1.70
C VAL A 22 -5.95 16.57 1.81
N ARG A 23 -6.22 17.26 0.69
CA ARG A 23 -6.45 18.71 0.62
C ARG A 23 -7.31 19.06 -0.60
N GLY A 24 -8.51 19.60 -0.37
CA GLY A 24 -9.43 19.98 -1.44
C GLY A 24 -9.63 18.83 -2.44
N SER A 25 -9.49 19.10 -3.75
CA SER A 25 -9.72 18.08 -4.79
C SER A 25 -8.68 16.92 -4.85
N TRP A 26 -7.64 16.91 -4.01
CA TRP A 26 -6.59 15.90 -4.05
C TRP A 26 -6.99 14.66 -3.25
N LYS A 27 -7.22 13.57 -3.99
CA LYS A 27 -7.52 12.25 -3.43
C LYS A 27 -6.27 11.38 -3.45
N ALA A 28 -6.02 10.69 -2.34
CA ALA A 28 -4.96 9.71 -2.19
C ALA A 28 -5.55 8.33 -1.91
N VAL A 29 -4.90 7.29 -2.41
CA VAL A 29 -5.24 5.90 -2.14
C VAL A 29 -4.31 5.38 -1.06
N ILE A 30 -4.87 4.95 0.05
CA ILE A 30 -4.18 4.35 1.18
C ILE A 30 -4.35 2.83 1.06
N ILE A 31 -3.24 2.09 1.08
CA ILE A 31 -3.24 0.63 1.06
C ILE A 31 -2.69 0.13 2.39
N PHE A 32 -3.51 -0.60 3.13
CA PHE A 32 -3.15 -1.19 4.41
C PHE A 32 -2.45 -2.54 4.21
N VAL A 33 -1.23 -2.64 4.72
CA VAL A 33 -0.34 -3.79 4.61
C VAL A 33 -0.18 -4.44 5.99
N PRO A 34 -0.21 -5.78 6.11
CA PRO A 34 0.06 -6.46 7.37
C PRO A 34 1.53 -6.31 7.78
N VAL A 35 1.78 -6.08 9.08
CA VAL A 35 3.14 -5.82 9.65
C VAL A 35 4.21 -6.82 9.18
N PRO A 36 3.97 -8.16 9.14
CA PRO A 36 5.00 -9.11 8.75
C PRO A 36 5.52 -8.92 7.31
N GLN A 37 4.68 -8.37 6.43
CA GLN A 37 4.99 -8.23 5.00
C GLN A 37 5.60 -6.87 4.64
N LEU A 38 5.74 -5.95 5.60
CA LEU A 38 6.26 -4.60 5.39
C LEU A 38 7.60 -4.59 4.65
N LYS A 39 8.57 -5.41 5.10
CA LYS A 39 9.90 -5.46 4.47
C LYS A 39 9.85 -5.91 3.01
N SER A 40 8.95 -6.81 2.67
CA SER A 40 8.77 -7.29 1.29
C SER A 40 8.12 -6.24 0.41
N PHE A 41 7.14 -5.50 0.92
CA PHE A 41 6.54 -4.36 0.23
C PHE A 41 7.56 -3.23 0.00
N GLN A 42 8.41 -2.92 0.98
CA GLN A 42 9.44 -1.89 0.85
C GLN A 42 10.43 -2.17 -0.29
N LYS A 43 10.82 -3.44 -0.50
CA LYS A 43 11.73 -3.83 -1.60
C LYS A 43 11.14 -3.54 -2.99
N ILE A 44 9.83 -3.64 -3.13
CA ILE A 44 9.13 -3.53 -4.43
C ILE A 44 8.46 -2.15 -4.58
N GLN A 45 8.44 -1.35 -3.50
CA GLN A 45 7.65 -0.14 -3.35
C GLN A 45 7.79 0.84 -4.52
N VAL A 46 9.02 1.15 -4.96
CA VAL A 46 9.26 2.14 -6.01
C VAL A 46 8.59 1.74 -7.33
N GLN A 47 8.73 0.48 -7.72
CA GLN A 47 8.16 -0.04 -8.98
C GLN A 47 6.64 -0.17 -8.88
N LEU A 48 6.14 -0.69 -7.75
CA LEU A 48 4.70 -0.86 -7.51
C LEU A 48 3.98 0.48 -7.48
N MET A 49 4.54 1.47 -6.79
CA MET A 49 3.97 2.82 -6.67
C MET A 49 3.86 3.47 -8.05
N CYS A 50 4.93 3.47 -8.84
CA CYS A 50 4.92 4.10 -10.17
C CYS A 50 3.83 3.50 -11.09
N GLU A 51 3.61 2.19 -11.02
CA GLU A 51 2.53 1.55 -11.79
C GLU A 51 1.14 1.87 -11.27
N LEU A 52 0.96 1.88 -9.94
CA LEU A 52 -0.32 2.18 -9.33
C LEU A 52 -0.68 3.65 -9.57
N GLU A 53 0.25 4.59 -9.43
CA GLU A 53 0.00 6.00 -9.74
C GLU A 53 -0.35 6.19 -11.23
N ARG A 54 0.31 5.46 -12.14
CA ARG A 54 -0.05 5.49 -13.56
C ARG A 54 -1.47 4.96 -13.82
N LYS A 55 -1.91 3.93 -13.07
CA LYS A 55 -3.26 3.34 -13.20
C LYS A 55 -4.35 4.16 -12.53
N PHE A 56 -4.04 4.79 -11.39
CA PHE A 56 -4.98 5.60 -10.61
C PHE A 56 -4.94 7.08 -11.00
N SER A 57 -4.79 7.38 -12.30
CA SER A 57 -4.83 8.74 -12.84
C SER A 57 -3.92 9.74 -12.12
N ARG A 58 -2.72 9.31 -11.73
CA ARG A 58 -1.72 10.09 -10.96
C ARG A 58 -2.20 10.53 -9.56
N LYS A 59 -3.21 9.87 -8.98
CA LYS A 59 -3.49 9.97 -7.55
C LYS A 59 -2.31 9.43 -6.76
N HIS A 60 -2.02 10.05 -5.62
CA HIS A 60 -0.96 9.55 -4.73
C HIS A 60 -1.37 8.22 -4.11
N VAL A 61 -0.46 7.25 -4.14
CA VAL A 61 -0.67 5.92 -3.54
C VAL A 61 0.32 5.75 -2.39
N VAL A 62 -0.20 5.48 -1.19
CA VAL A 62 0.61 5.34 0.03
C VAL A 62 0.35 3.99 0.69
N PHE A 63 1.41 3.31 1.08
CA PHE A 63 1.33 2.08 1.88
C PHE A 63 1.41 2.40 3.37
N ILE A 64 0.41 1.99 4.13
CA ILE A 64 0.35 2.13 5.59
C ILE A 64 0.30 0.76 6.23
N VAL A 65 0.97 0.59 7.35
CA VAL A 65 0.95 -0.67 8.08
C VAL A 65 -0.25 -0.72 9.01
N GLN A 66 -1.02 -1.79 8.95
CA GLN A 66 -2.09 -2.02 9.91
C GLN A 66 -1.51 -2.58 11.22
N ARG A 67 -1.41 -1.71 12.23
CA ARG A 67 -1.02 -2.07 13.59
C ARG A 67 -2.23 -2.03 14.52
N ARG A 68 -2.34 -3.02 15.40
CA ARG A 68 -3.34 -3.01 16.48
C ARG A 68 -2.79 -2.22 17.66
N ILE A 69 -3.44 -1.11 18.00
CA ILE A 69 -3.13 -0.33 19.22
C ILE A 69 -3.96 -0.94 20.36
N LEU A 70 -3.28 -1.45 21.38
CA LEU A 70 -3.95 -1.97 22.57
C LEU A 70 -4.23 -0.81 23.55
N PRO A 71 -5.39 -0.80 24.21
CA PRO A 71 -5.66 0.17 25.27
C PRO A 71 -4.70 -0.05 26.44
N LYS A 72 -4.43 1.01 27.20
CA LYS A 72 -3.63 0.93 28.42
C LYS A 72 -4.35 0.02 29.43
N PRO A 73 -3.68 -1.00 30.01
CA PRO A 73 -4.27 -1.78 31.09
C PRO A 73 -4.50 -0.86 32.30
N THR A 74 -5.70 -0.94 32.87
CA THR A 74 -6.10 -0.16 34.06
C THR A 74 -5.38 -0.67 35.29
#